data_AF-A0ABD2LA68-F1
#
_entry.id   AF-A0ABD2LA68-F1
#
_cell.length_a   1.000
_cell.length_b   1.000
_cell.length_c   1.000
_cell.angle_alpha   90.00
_cell.angle_beta   90.00
_cell.angle_gamma   90.00
#
_symmetry.space_group_name_H-M   'P 1'
#
loop_
_entity.id
_entity.type
_entity.pdbx_description
1 polymer ?
#
loop_
_entity_poly.entity_id
_entity_poly.type
_entity_poly.pdbx_seq_one_letter_code
_entity_poly.pdbx_strand_id
1 'polypeptide(L)'
;MKSVGHAMKTAAEDELRYEIIRFAARTTAHGIPMAAHATRWYAKWMWMAISLASVGIFCYNVHGVLQKYWRKDKITTVQLRFDNVPFPAITVCNLNPFKRELARRVPEISETLDAFHQAVTYSKHADQHYDESVAVRERRNIHMQNGGTFLNNKHAISEGN
;
A
#
# COMPACT_ATOMS: atom_id res chain seq x y z
N MET A 1 69.03 11.56 -6.53
CA MET A 1 67.79 11.02 -5.91
C MET A 1 66.64 10.76 -6.89
N LYS A 2 66.40 11.59 -7.92
CA LYS A 2 65.26 11.38 -8.85
C LYS A 2 65.34 10.08 -9.70
N SER A 3 66.54 9.56 -10.00
CA SER A 3 66.66 8.34 -10.83
C SER A 3 66.31 7.05 -10.07
N VAL A 4 66.58 6.99 -8.75
CA VAL A 4 66.22 5.84 -7.91
C VAL A 4 64.70 5.75 -7.74
N GLY A 5 64.03 6.89 -7.52
CA GLY A 5 62.57 6.93 -7.44
C GLY A 5 61.88 6.50 -8.75
N HIS A 6 62.44 6.87 -9.90
CA HIS A 6 61.93 6.43 -11.21
C HIS A 6 62.13 4.91 -11.42
N ALA A 7 63.27 4.36 -11.01
CA ALA A 7 63.55 2.92 -11.08
C ALA A 7 62.61 2.11 -10.17
N MET A 8 62.33 2.57 -8.95
CA MET A 8 61.38 1.89 -8.06
C MET A 8 59.95 1.95 -8.60
N LYS A 9 59.55 3.06 -9.20
CA LYS A 9 58.20 3.21 -9.79
C LYS A 9 58.00 2.31 -11.00
N THR A 10 59.01 2.20 -11.87
CA THR A 10 58.97 1.30 -13.03
C THR A 10 58.92 -0.17 -12.60
N ALA A 11 59.72 -0.58 -11.61
CA ALA A 11 59.65 -1.93 -11.05
C ALA A 11 58.27 -2.25 -10.44
N ALA A 12 57.66 -1.30 -9.72
CA ALA A 12 56.33 -1.49 -9.15
C ALA A 12 55.22 -1.55 -10.23
N GLU A 13 55.34 -0.76 -11.30
CA GLU A 13 54.42 -0.82 -12.44
C GLU A 13 54.53 -2.16 -13.19
N ASP A 14 55.74 -2.70 -13.35
CA ASP A 14 55.96 -4.01 -13.99
C ASP A 14 55.41 -5.16 -13.12
N GLU A 15 55.62 -5.11 -11.81
CA GLU A 15 55.05 -6.07 -10.86
C GLU A 15 53.52 -6.05 -10.87
N LEU A 16 52.94 -4.85 -10.82
CA LEU A 16 51.48 -4.67 -10.89
C LEU A 16 50.92 -5.20 -12.21
N ARG A 17 51.58 -4.92 -13.34
CA ARG A 17 51.17 -5.41 -14.66
C ARG A 17 51.23 -6.94 -14.72
N TYR A 18 52.29 -7.53 -14.19
CA TYR A 18 52.44 -8.98 -14.14
C TYR A 18 51.31 -9.64 -13.35
N GLU A 19 50.99 -9.12 -12.16
CA GLU A 19 49.90 -9.65 -11.33
C GLU A 19 48.52 -9.43 -11.97
N ILE A 20 48.28 -8.29 -12.63
CA ILE A 20 47.03 -8.06 -13.37
C ILE A 20 46.86 -9.05 -14.51
N ILE A 21 47.92 -9.31 -15.30
CA ILE A 21 47.87 -10.28 -16.41
C ILE A 21 47.69 -11.70 -15.88
N ARG A 22 48.41 -12.06 -14.81
CA ARG A 22 48.31 -13.36 -14.15
C ARG A 22 46.93 -13.60 -13.55
N PHE A 23 46.33 -12.57 -12.94
CA PHE A 23 44.97 -12.59 -12.43
C PHE A 23 43.95 -12.69 -13.57
N ALA A 24 44.10 -11.90 -14.63
CA ALA A 24 43.25 -11.92 -15.82
C ALA A 24 43.23 -13.28 -16.53
N ALA A 25 44.35 -14.00 -16.53
CA ALA A 25 44.46 -15.33 -17.12
C ALA A 25 43.86 -16.45 -16.25
N ARG A 26 43.78 -16.25 -14.93
CA ARG A 26 43.26 -17.24 -13.97
C ARG A 26 41.82 -16.99 -13.55
N THR A 27 41.34 -15.75 -13.70
CA THR A 27 39.97 -15.37 -13.37
C THR A 27 39.00 -15.91 -14.42
N THR A 28 37.80 -16.29 -13.99
CA THR A 28 36.69 -16.67 -14.88
C THR A 28 35.98 -15.44 -15.48
N ALA A 29 36.44 -14.22 -15.15
CA ALA A 29 35.88 -12.98 -15.69
C ALA A 29 36.22 -12.84 -17.19
N HIS A 30 35.32 -13.29 -18.06
CA HIS A 30 35.48 -13.33 -19.52
C HIS A 30 35.79 -11.98 -20.19
N GLY A 31 35.59 -10.83 -19.53
CA GLY A 31 35.85 -9.49 -20.10
C GLY A 31 37.32 -9.03 -20.04
N ILE A 32 38.05 -9.45 -19.01
CA ILE A 32 39.43 -9.01 -18.75
C ILE A 32 40.46 -9.62 -19.73
N PRO A 33 40.43 -10.93 -20.09
CA PRO A 33 41.36 -11.46 -21.08
C PRO A 33 41.12 -10.85 -22.47
N MET A 34 39.88 -10.52 -22.83
CA MET A 34 39.56 -9.90 -24.12
C MET A 34 40.09 -8.46 -24.22
N ALA A 35 40.07 -7.70 -23.13
CA ALA A 35 40.70 -6.38 -23.07
C ALA A 35 42.25 -6.46 -23.18
N ALA A 36 42.86 -7.52 -22.64
CA ALA A 36 44.31 -7.75 -22.73
C ALA A 36 44.76 -8.21 -24.13
N HIS A 37 43.95 -9.00 -24.84
CA HIS A 37 44.25 -9.51 -26.18
C HIS A 37 43.89 -8.56 -27.34
N ALA A 38 43.08 -7.52 -27.10
CA ALA A 38 42.68 -6.59 -28.15
C ALA A 38 43.88 -5.76 -28.66
N THR A 39 44.14 -5.81 -29.96
CA THR A 39 45.25 -5.08 -30.61
C THR A 39 44.93 -3.61 -30.89
N ARG A 40 43.67 -3.28 -31.20
CA ARG A 40 43.23 -1.91 -31.52
C ARG A 40 42.83 -1.14 -30.25
N TRP A 41 43.22 0.13 -30.16
CA TRP A 41 42.99 0.95 -28.97
C TRP A 41 41.50 1.18 -28.65
N TYR A 42 40.65 1.39 -29.67
CA TYR A 42 39.20 1.50 -29.49
C TYR A 42 38.57 0.21 -28.92
N ALA A 43 39.05 -0.95 -29.36
CA ALA A 43 38.55 -2.23 -28.88
C ALA A 43 38.92 -2.44 -27.41
N LYS A 44 40.11 -2.01 -26.97
CA LYS A 44 40.48 -2.02 -25.54
C LYS A 44 39.51 -1.20 -24.70
N TRP A 45 39.19 0.02 -25.12
CA TRP A 45 38.24 0.87 -24.40
C TRP A 45 36.84 0.29 -24.36
N MET A 46 36.38 -0.31 -25.45
CA MET A 46 35.09 -0.99 -25.48
C MET A 46 35.03 -2.13 -24.46
N TRP A 47 36.03 -3.02 -24.45
CA TRP A 47 36.07 -4.15 -23.51
C TRP A 47 36.24 -3.70 -22.05
N MET A 48 36.98 -2.62 -21.81
CA MET A 48 37.08 -1.99 -20.49
C MET A 48 35.73 -1.40 -20.05
N ALA A 49 35.02 -0.70 -20.93
CA ALA A 49 33.71 -0.12 -20.63
C ALA A 49 32.67 -1.21 -20.33
N ILE A 50 32.64 -2.28 -21.12
CA ILE A 50 31.75 -3.43 -20.90
C ILE A 50 32.06 -4.11 -19.56
N SER A 51 33.35 -4.33 -19.26
CA SER A 51 33.77 -4.93 -17.99
C SER A 51 33.38 -4.04 -16.80
N LEU A 52 33.59 -2.73 -16.91
CA LEU A 52 33.22 -1.78 -15.86
C LEU A 52 31.71 -1.70 -15.66
N ALA A 53 30.94 -1.71 -16.76
CA ALA A 53 29.47 -1.74 -16.70
C ALA A 53 28.96 -3.01 -16.02
N SER A 54 29.55 -4.17 -16.31
CA SER A 54 29.21 -5.44 -15.67
C SER A 54 29.45 -5.39 -14.15
N VAL A 55 30.59 -4.85 -13.71
CA VAL A 55 30.90 -4.64 -12.29
C VAL A 55 29.91 -3.67 -11.64
N GLY A 56 29.57 -2.57 -12.32
CA GLY A 56 28.59 -1.60 -11.82
C GLY A 56 27.21 -2.22 -11.60
N ILE A 57 26.73 -3.00 -12.58
CA ILE A 57 25.46 -3.73 -12.49
C ILE A 57 25.51 -4.75 -11.36
N PHE A 58 26.61 -5.48 -11.22
CA PHE A 58 26.79 -6.44 -10.13
C PHE A 58 26.68 -5.75 -8.75
N CYS A 59 27.40 -4.64 -8.54
CA CYS A 59 27.34 -3.86 -7.30
C CYS A 59 25.92 -3.35 -7.01
N TYR A 60 25.20 -2.86 -8.03
CA TYR A 60 23.81 -2.44 -7.89
C TYR A 60 22.89 -3.57 -7.43
N ASN A 61 23.01 -4.76 -8.04
CA ASN A 61 22.24 -5.94 -7.66
C ASN A 61 22.54 -6.38 -6.21
N VAL A 62 23.83 -6.43 -5.84
CA VAL A 62 24.24 -6.78 -4.47
C VAL A 62 23.68 -5.79 -3.46
N HIS A 63 23.72 -4.49 -3.76
CA HIS A 63 23.13 -3.47 -2.90
C HIS A 63 21.62 -3.69 -2.70
N GLY A 64 20.87 -3.97 -3.78
CA GLY A 64 19.44 -4.25 -3.69
C GLY A 64 19.13 -5.50 -2.86
N VAL A 65 19.94 -6.56 -2.98
CA VAL A 65 19.80 -7.78 -2.17
C VAL A 65 20.11 -7.50 -0.70
N LEU A 66 21.16 -6.73 -0.39
CA LEU A 66 21.52 -6.34 0.97
C LEU A 66 20.41 -5.49 1.62
N GLN A 67 19.85 -4.53 0.90
CA GLN A 67 18.72 -3.75 1.39
C GLN A 67 17.49 -4.62 1.66
N LYS A 68 17.19 -5.57 0.77
CA LYS A 68 16.11 -6.54 0.98
C LYS A 68 16.36 -7.44 2.20
N TYR A 69 17.60 -7.85 2.42
CA TYR A 69 18.00 -8.62 3.60
C TYR A 69 17.83 -7.82 4.89
N TRP A 70 18.28 -6.57 4.92
CA TRP A 70 18.14 -5.70 6.09
C TRP A 70 16.70 -5.32 6.42
N ARG A 71 15.82 -5.26 5.42
CA ARG A 71 14.38 -5.00 5.63
C ARG A 71 13.67 -6.14 6.37
N LYS A 72 14.30 -7.33 6.48
CA LYS A 72 13.77 -8.50 7.20
C LYS A 72 12.33 -8.84 6.82
N ASP A 73 12.00 -8.70 5.53
CA ASP A 73 10.67 -9.03 5.02
C ASP A 73 10.37 -10.51 5.31
N LYS A 74 9.32 -10.77 6.09
CA LYS A 74 8.88 -12.14 6.40
C LYS A 74 7.82 -12.55 5.40
N ILE A 75 8.17 -13.48 4.50
CA ILE A 75 7.20 -14.16 3.65
C ILE A 75 6.64 -15.32 4.45
N THR A 76 5.39 -15.20 4.91
CA THR A 76 4.69 -16.28 5.61
C THR A 76 4.08 -17.22 4.57
N THR A 77 4.68 -18.40 4.37
CA THR A 77 4.08 -19.47 3.58
C THR A 77 3.01 -20.18 4.41
N VAL A 78 1.74 -19.92 4.11
CA VAL A 78 0.62 -20.65 4.72
C VAL A 78 0.54 -22.03 4.06
N GLN A 79 0.97 -23.07 4.79
CA GLN A 79 0.74 -24.45 4.39
C GLN A 79 -0.44 -25.00 5.17
N LEU A 80 -1.44 -25.52 4.45
CA LEU A 80 -2.57 -26.20 5.06
C LEU A 80 -2.11 -27.60 5.51
N ARG A 81 -2.02 -27.80 6.82
CA ARG A 81 -1.75 -29.12 7.43
C ARG A 81 -3.08 -29.68 7.93
N PHE A 82 -3.45 -30.86 7.45
CA PHE A 82 -4.64 -31.59 7.88
C PHE A 82 -4.29 -32.50 9.06
N ASP A 83 -4.01 -31.90 10.21
CA ASP A 83 -3.83 -32.63 11.45
C ASP A 83 -5.13 -32.65 12.26
N ASN A 84 -5.31 -33.65 13.15
CA ASN A 84 -6.42 -33.66 14.10
C ASN A 84 -6.21 -32.56 15.16
N VAL A 85 -6.79 -31.39 14.92
CA VAL A 85 -6.78 -30.25 15.86
C VAL A 85 -7.86 -30.45 16.92
N PRO A 86 -7.61 -30.11 18.21
CA PRO A 86 -8.64 -30.16 19.24
C PRO A 86 -9.82 -29.25 18.86
N PHE A 87 -11.03 -29.72 19.16
CA PHE A 87 -12.25 -28.95 18.95
C PHE A 87 -12.17 -27.61 19.70
N PRO A 88 -12.47 -26.46 19.06
CA PRO A 88 -12.32 -25.17 19.68
C PRO A 88 -13.32 -24.97 20.82
N ALA A 89 -13.01 -24.08 21.76
CA ALA A 89 -13.99 -23.64 22.74
C ALA A 89 -15.09 -22.85 22.03
N ILE A 90 -16.33 -23.35 22.09
CA ILE A 90 -17.50 -22.65 21.58
C ILE A 90 -18.15 -21.91 22.75
N THR A 91 -18.17 -20.58 22.67
CA THR A 91 -18.91 -19.73 23.62
C THR A 91 -20.15 -19.19 22.92
N VAL A 92 -21.33 -19.59 23.39
CA VAL A 92 -22.60 -19.04 22.93
C VAL A 92 -23.09 -18.03 23.96
N CYS A 93 -23.23 -16.78 23.54
CA CYS A 93 -23.79 -15.72 24.38
C CYS A 93 -25.19 -15.35 23.90
N ASN A 94 -26.10 -15.11 24.83
CA ASN A 94 -27.39 -14.48 24.52
C ASN A 94 -27.13 -13.01 24.16
N LEU A 95 -27.74 -12.52 23.07
CA LEU A 95 -27.65 -11.10 22.69
C LEU A 95 -28.30 -10.18 23.71
N ASN A 96 -29.18 -10.72 24.55
CA ASN A 96 -29.75 -9.98 25.66
C ASN A 96 -28.78 -10.00 26.86
N PRO A 97 -28.15 -8.86 27.21
CA PRO A 97 -27.18 -8.79 28.30
C PRO A 97 -27.81 -8.96 29.69
N PHE A 98 -29.13 -8.75 29.82
CA PHE A 98 -29.82 -8.81 31.11
C PHE A 98 -31.12 -9.59 31.06
N LYS A 99 -31.31 -10.52 32.00
CA LYS A 99 -32.63 -11.14 32.23
C LYS A 99 -33.59 -10.09 32.76
N ARG A 100 -34.79 -9.98 32.16
CA ARG A 100 -35.79 -8.94 32.48
C ARG A 100 -36.12 -8.88 33.96
N GLU A 101 -36.26 -10.04 34.60
CA GLU A 101 -36.57 -10.16 36.01
C GLU A 101 -35.39 -9.81 36.93
N LEU A 102 -34.14 -9.90 36.46
CA LEU A 102 -32.97 -9.56 37.26
C LEU A 102 -32.63 -8.07 37.13
N ALA A 103 -32.78 -7.52 35.92
CA ALA A 103 -32.51 -6.12 35.62
C ALA A 103 -33.39 -5.15 36.43
N ARG A 104 -34.65 -5.53 36.70
CA ARG A 104 -35.59 -4.73 37.51
C ARG A 104 -35.41 -4.87 39.02
N ARG A 105 -34.67 -5.87 39.48
CA ARG A 105 -34.44 -6.12 40.92
C ARG A 105 -33.25 -5.35 41.47
N VAL A 106 -32.31 -4.97 40.61
CA VAL A 106 -31.15 -4.17 41.01
C VAL A 106 -31.49 -2.70 40.73
N PRO A 107 -31.56 -1.85 41.76
CA PRO A 107 -32.00 -0.46 41.61
C PRO A 107 -31.14 0.32 40.62
N GLU A 108 -29.82 0.14 40.68
CA GLU A 108 -28.86 0.77 39.76
C GLU A 108 -29.09 0.40 38.29
N ILE A 109 -29.45 -0.87 38.02
CA ILE A 109 -29.69 -1.36 36.65
C ILE A 109 -31.08 -0.91 36.16
N SER A 110 -32.08 -0.86 37.05
CA SER A 110 -33.42 -0.42 36.68
C SER A 110 -33.45 1.06 36.32
N GLU A 111 -32.81 1.92 37.12
CA GLU A 111 -32.79 3.36 36.88
C GLU A 111 -32.09 3.71 35.56
N THR A 112 -30.97 3.04 35.27
CA THR A 112 -30.25 3.21 34.00
C THR A 112 -31.05 2.69 32.81
N LEU A 113 -31.77 1.57 32.97
CA LEU A 113 -32.70 1.06 31.95
C LEU A 113 -33.82 2.05 31.63
N ASP A 114 -34.41 2.67 32.66
CA ASP A 114 -35.50 3.62 32.51
C ASP A 114 -35.02 4.92 31.84
N ALA A 115 -33.88 5.45 32.25
CA ALA A 115 -33.25 6.61 31.62
C ALA A 115 -32.92 6.35 30.14
N PHE A 116 -32.39 5.16 29.84
CA PHE A 116 -32.12 4.74 28.47
C PHE A 116 -33.40 4.60 27.64
N HIS A 117 -34.45 3.97 28.19
CA HIS A 117 -35.76 3.85 27.53
C HIS A 117 -36.36 5.21 27.21
N GLN A 118 -36.20 6.19 28.10
CA GLN A 118 -36.66 7.55 27.88
C GLN A 118 -35.89 8.23 26.73
N ALA A 119 -34.57 8.12 26.72
CA ALA A 119 -33.72 8.70 25.68
C ALA A 119 -34.03 8.10 24.29
N VAL A 120 -34.19 6.78 24.20
CA VAL A 120 -34.53 6.08 22.94
C VAL A 120 -35.92 6.48 22.44
N THR A 121 -36.90 6.59 23.33
CA THR A 121 -38.25 7.03 22.97
C THR A 121 -38.24 8.46 22.43
N TYR A 122 -37.50 9.35 23.10
CA TYR A 122 -37.33 10.72 22.65
C TYR A 122 -36.67 10.81 21.27
N SER A 123 -35.56 10.10 21.05
CA SER A 123 -34.88 10.10 19.75
C SER A 123 -35.78 9.56 18.63
N LYS A 124 -36.60 8.55 18.91
CA LYS A 124 -37.54 8.00 17.93
C LYS A 124 -38.61 9.01 17.54
N HIS A 125 -39.18 9.74 18.50
CA HIS A 125 -40.16 10.77 18.22
C HIS A 125 -39.56 11.97 17.46
N ALA A 126 -38.32 12.35 17.79
CA ALA A 126 -37.60 13.39 17.06
C ALA A 126 -37.34 12.99 15.59
N ASP A 127 -36.96 11.74 15.35
CA ASP A 127 -36.76 11.18 14.01
C ASP A 127 -38.08 11.12 13.20
N GLN A 128 -39.17 10.69 13.84
CA GLN A 128 -40.51 10.69 13.22
C GLN A 128 -40.97 12.11 12.84
N HIS A 129 -40.77 13.08 13.74
CA HIS A 129 -41.14 14.47 13.47
C HIS A 129 -40.25 15.09 12.37
N TYR A 130 -38.98 14.67 12.28
CA TYR A 130 -38.10 15.05 11.19
C TYR A 130 -38.60 14.49 9.86
N ASP A 131 -38.88 13.19 9.78
CA ASP A 131 -39.37 12.51 8.56
C ASP A 131 -40.71 13.12 8.07
N GLU A 132 -41.64 13.37 9.00
CA GLU A 132 -42.90 14.05 8.68
C GLU A 132 -42.65 15.47 8.14
N SER A 133 -41.74 16.23 8.73
CA SER A 133 -41.42 17.60 8.28
C SER A 133 -40.78 17.63 6.88
N VAL A 134 -39.97 16.62 6.55
CA VAL A 134 -39.35 16.44 5.23
C VAL A 134 -40.42 16.07 4.20
N ALA A 135 -41.28 15.11 4.51
CA ALA A 135 -42.38 14.70 3.64
C ALA A 135 -43.38 15.85 3.37
N VAL A 136 -43.69 16.67 4.39
CA VAL A 136 -44.55 17.86 4.24
C VAL A 136 -43.89 18.93 3.37
N ARG A 137 -42.57 19.12 3.50
CA ARG A 137 -41.81 20.05 2.67
C ARG A 137 -41.75 19.59 1.21
N GLU A 138 -41.61 18.28 0.97
CA GLU A 138 -41.62 17.70 -0.36
C GLU A 138 -42.99 17.84 -1.04
N ARG A 139 -44.09 17.55 -0.32
CA ARG A 139 -45.46 17.79 -0.84
C ARG A 139 -45.72 19.25 -1.19
N ARG A 140 -45.23 20.21 -0.39
CA ARG A 140 -45.37 21.65 -0.69
C ARG A 140 -44.62 22.05 -1.96
N ASN A 141 -43.40 21.54 -2.16
CA ASN A 141 -42.64 21.80 -3.38
C ASN A 141 -43.34 21.26 -4.63
N ILE A 142 -43.93 20.05 -4.56
CA ILE A 142 -44.70 19.46 -5.66
C ILE A 142 -45.96 20.30 -5.98
N HIS A 143 -46.66 20.80 -4.95
CA HIS A 143 -47.85 21.64 -5.16
C HIS A 143 -47.52 22.99 -5.80
N MET A 144 -46.39 23.61 -5.42
CA MET A 144 -45.94 24.88 -6.02
C MET A 144 -45.58 24.71 -7.51
N GLN A 145 -45.01 23.56 -7.90
CA GLN A 145 -44.67 23.28 -9.30
C GLN A 145 -45.91 23.08 -10.20
N ASN A 146 -46.99 22.51 -9.66
CA ASN A 146 -48.25 22.29 -10.39
C ASN A 146 -49.22 23.50 -10.36
N GLY A 147 -49.10 24.40 -9.37
CA GLY A 147 -49.92 25.61 -9.27
C GLY A 147 -49.49 26.74 -10.22
N GLY A 148 -48.22 26.76 -10.65
CA GLY A 148 -47.68 27.77 -11.58
C GLY A 148 -48.12 27.57 -13.05
N THR A 149 -48.58 26.39 -13.42
CA THR A 149 -48.95 26.05 -14.81
C THR A 149 -50.41 26.40 -15.16
N PHE A 150 -51.28 26.67 -14.18
CA PHE A 150 -52.71 26.92 -14.42
C PHE A 150 -53.09 28.38 -14.68
N LEU A 151 -52.22 29.35 -14.36
CA LEU A 151 -52.51 30.78 -14.60
C LEU A 151 -52.07 31.28 -15.99
N ASN A 152 -51.33 30.49 -16.76
CA ASN A 152 -50.81 30.93 -18.06
C ASN A 152 -51.68 30.54 -19.27
N ASN A 153 -52.87 29.96 -19.06
CA ASN A 153 -53.72 29.47 -20.17
C ASN A 153 -55.13 30.09 -20.25
N LYS A 154 -55.37 31.24 -19.60
CA LYS A 154 -56.66 31.98 -19.72
C LYS A 154 -56.59 33.26 -20.57
N HIS A 155 -55.55 33.42 -21.41
CA HIS A 155 -55.39 34.60 -22.27
C HIS A 155 -54.98 34.27 -23.71
N ALA A 156 -55.38 33.11 -24.23
CA ALA A 156 -55.01 32.65 -25.58
C ALA A 156 -56.15 31.98 -26.36
N ILE A 157 -57.41 32.39 -26.14
CA ILE A 157 -58.54 31.99 -27.01
C ILE A 157 -59.44 33.20 -27.25
N SER A 158 -58.95 34.16 -28.04
CA SER A 158 -59.77 35.14 -28.75
C SER A 158 -58.94 35.86 -29.81
N GLU A 159 -58.33 35.13 -30.75
CA GLU A 159 -58.08 35.57 -32.13
C GLU A 159 -57.87 34.31 -32.98
N GLY A 160 -58.64 34.16 -34.06
CA GLY A 160 -58.46 33.09 -35.04
C GLY A 160 -59.72 32.28 -35.36
N ASN A 161 -60.76 32.94 -35.90
CA ASN A 161 -61.36 32.64 -37.21
C ASN A 161 -62.57 33.55 -37.45
#